data_AF-A0A352ISD9-F1
#
_entry.id   AF-A0A352ISD9-F1
#
_cell.length_a   1.000
_cell.length_b   1.000
_cell.length_c   1.000
_cell.angle_alpha   90.00
_cell.angle_beta   90.00
_cell.angle_gamma   90.00
#
_symmetry.space_group_name_H-M   'P 1'
#
loop_
_entity.id
_entity.type
_entity.pdbx_description
1 polymer ?
#
loop_
_entity_poly.entity_id
_entity_poly.type
_entity_poly.pdbx_seq_one_letter_code
_entity_poly.pdbx_strand_id
1 'polypeptide(L)'
;MSGNSQKSRLKDLIARGKEQGYLTYAEVNDHLPEDIADPDQVEDIIRMINDMGIQVCEETPDADTLLMTEGDSTADEAAAAEAAAALAAVETDAGRTTDPVRMYMREMGTVELLTREGEIVIAKRIEEGIRDVMA
;
A
#
# COMPACT_ATOMS: atom_id res chain seq x y z
N MET A 1 -12.74 2.57 -23.37
CA MET A 1 -13.91 1.75 -22.98
C MET A 1 -13.55 0.60 -22.01
N SER A 2 -12.28 0.38 -21.62
CA SER A 2 -11.89 -0.71 -20.70
C SER A 2 -12.23 -0.53 -19.21
N GLY A 3 -12.34 0.71 -18.72
CA GLY A 3 -12.49 0.99 -17.28
C GLY A 3 -13.79 0.51 -16.63
N ASN A 4 -14.84 0.24 -17.40
CA ASN A 4 -16.14 -0.13 -16.85
C ASN A 4 -16.30 -1.64 -16.63
N SER A 5 -15.69 -2.47 -17.47
CA SER A 5 -15.68 -3.93 -17.28
C SER A 5 -14.79 -4.36 -16.12
N GLN A 6 -13.68 -3.63 -15.88
CA GLN A 6 -12.77 -3.87 -14.76
C GLN A 6 -13.49 -3.68 -13.41
N LYS A 7 -14.25 -2.60 -13.27
CA LYS A 7 -15.08 -2.35 -12.08
C LYS A 7 -16.18 -3.38 -11.87
N SER A 8 -16.68 -4.01 -12.93
CA SER A 8 -17.68 -5.07 -12.81
C SER A 8 -17.09 -6.35 -12.25
N ARG A 9 -15.94 -6.79 -12.78
CA ARG A 9 -15.28 -8.04 -12.35
C ARG A 9 -14.85 -8.00 -10.88
N LEU A 10 -14.28 -6.87 -10.44
CA LEU A 10 -13.89 -6.70 -9.04
C LEU A 10 -15.11 -6.67 -8.11
N LYS A 11 -16.22 -6.06 -8.54
CA LYS A 11 -17.48 -6.04 -7.77
C LYS A 11 -18.08 -7.43 -7.63
N ASP A 12 -18.04 -8.24 -8.70
CA ASP A 12 -18.53 -9.61 -8.66
C ASP A 12 -17.69 -10.48 -7.72
N LEU A 13 -16.37 -10.24 -7.68
CA LEU A 13 -15.46 -10.90 -6.74
C LEU A 13 -15.78 -10.53 -5.28
N ILE A 14 -15.97 -9.25 -4.99
CA ILE A 14 -16.31 -8.76 -3.64
C ILE A 14 -17.66 -9.32 -3.21
N ALA A 15 -18.64 -9.42 -4.11
CA ALA A 15 -19.95 -10.01 -3.80
C ALA A 15 -19.82 -11.49 -3.38
N ARG A 16 -19.01 -12.28 -4.10
CA ARG A 16 -18.74 -13.68 -3.76
C ARG A 16 -17.96 -13.83 -2.45
N GLY A 17 -16.90 -13.04 -2.27
CA GLY A 17 -16.12 -13.06 -1.03
C GLY A 17 -16.94 -12.66 0.19
N LYS A 18 -17.93 -11.78 0.01
CA LYS A 18 -18.87 -11.39 1.07
C LYS A 18 -19.90 -12.48 1.39
N GLU A 19 -20.31 -13.28 0.40
CA GLU A 19 -21.20 -14.43 0.62
C GLU A 19 -20.48 -15.60 1.31
N GLN A 20 -19.20 -15.82 0.99
CA GLN A 20 -18.41 -16.95 1.51
C GLN A 20 -17.62 -16.59 2.77
N GLY A 21 -17.38 -15.32 3.05
CA GLY A 21 -16.55 -14.83 4.16
C GLY A 21 -15.04 -14.97 3.93
N TYR A 22 -14.64 -15.63 2.84
CA TYR A 22 -13.24 -15.81 2.47
C TYR A 22 -13.04 -15.71 0.96
N LEU A 23 -11.79 -15.48 0.55
CA LEU A 23 -11.35 -15.53 -0.85
C LEU A 23 -9.95 -16.14 -0.94
N THR A 24 -9.61 -16.78 -2.05
CA THR A 24 -8.27 -17.32 -2.24
C THR A 24 -7.35 -16.36 -3.01
N TYR A 25 -6.04 -16.44 -2.76
CA TYR A 25 -5.05 -15.67 -3.54
C TYR A 25 -5.14 -15.93 -5.04
N ALA A 26 -5.43 -17.17 -5.44
CA ALA A 26 -5.64 -17.52 -6.84
C ALA A 26 -6.85 -16.79 -7.44
N GLU A 27 -7.97 -16.74 -6.72
CA GLU A 27 -9.17 -16.03 -7.17
C GLU A 27 -8.96 -14.52 -7.24
N VAL A 28 -8.24 -13.91 -6.28
CA VAL A 28 -7.88 -12.49 -6.37
C VAL A 28 -7.06 -12.22 -7.63
N ASN A 29 -6.04 -13.04 -7.87
CA ASN A 29 -5.11 -12.86 -8.99
C ASN A 29 -5.77 -13.10 -10.36
N ASP A 30 -6.64 -14.11 -10.48
CA ASP A 30 -7.39 -14.41 -11.71
C ASP A 30 -8.37 -13.30 -12.12
N HIS A 31 -8.88 -12.58 -11.12
CA HIS A 31 -9.83 -11.48 -11.32
C HIS A 31 -9.16 -10.10 -11.38
N LEU A 32 -7.85 -10.03 -11.10
CA LEU A 32 -7.04 -8.84 -11.28
C LEU A 32 -6.71 -8.62 -12.76
N PRO A 33 -6.75 -7.38 -13.27
CA PRO A 33 -6.26 -7.09 -14.61
C PRO A 33 -4.74 -7.31 -14.72
N GLU A 34 -4.28 -7.82 -15.87
CA GLU A 34 -2.85 -8.03 -16.19
C GLU A 34 -1.99 -6.74 -16.11
N ASP A 35 -2.63 -5.56 -16.15
CA ASP A 35 -1.96 -4.26 -15.95
C ASP A 35 -1.49 -4.05 -14.49
N ILE A 36 -2.05 -4.78 -13.53
CA ILE A 36 -1.65 -4.77 -12.11
C ILE A 36 -0.73 -5.97 -11.90
N ALA A 37 0.50 -5.84 -12.40
CA ALA A 37 1.54 -6.86 -12.25
C ALA A 37 2.47 -6.58 -11.06
N ASP A 38 2.37 -5.40 -10.45
CA ASP A 38 3.22 -5.01 -9.32
C ASP A 38 2.72 -5.70 -8.04
N PRO A 39 3.58 -6.49 -7.35
CA PRO A 39 3.19 -7.20 -6.12
C PRO A 39 2.71 -6.24 -5.01
N ASP A 40 3.28 -5.03 -4.93
CA ASP A 40 2.83 -3.98 -4.00
C ASP A 40 1.34 -3.62 -4.22
N GLN A 41 0.90 -3.52 -5.48
CA GLN A 41 -0.49 -3.18 -5.80
C GLN A 41 -1.45 -4.35 -5.51
N VAL A 42 -0.97 -5.58 -5.65
CA VAL A 42 -1.73 -6.78 -5.27
C VAL A 42 -1.95 -6.80 -3.75
N GLU A 43 -0.91 -6.50 -2.97
CA GLU A 43 -1.00 -6.38 -1.50
C GLU A 43 -1.99 -5.29 -1.06
N ASP A 44 -1.98 -4.13 -1.71
CA ASP A 44 -2.93 -3.05 -1.44
C ASP A 44 -4.38 -3.50 -1.70
N ILE A 45 -4.62 -4.29 -2.75
CA ILE A 45 -5.95 -4.82 -3.07
C ILE A 45 -6.38 -5.89 -2.06
N ILE A 46 -5.48 -6.77 -1.66
CA ILE A 46 -5.75 -7.77 -0.61
C ILE A 46 -6.09 -7.08 0.70
N ARG A 47 -5.39 -6.00 1.04
CA ARG A 47 -5.67 -5.21 2.24
C ARG A 47 -7.05 -4.56 2.16
N MET A 48 -7.41 -3.96 1.02
CA MET A 48 -8.77 -3.43 0.81
C MET A 48 -9.86 -4.50 0.97
N ILE A 49 -9.62 -5.73 0.50
CA ILE A 49 -10.56 -6.85 0.63
C ILE A 49 -10.70 -7.27 2.11
N ASN A 50 -9.59 -7.34 2.86
CA ASN A 50 -9.63 -7.62 4.30
C ASN A 50 -10.34 -6.52 5.09
N ASP A 51 -10.15 -5.25 4.75
CA ASP A 51 -10.85 -4.12 5.37
C ASP A 51 -12.39 -4.18 5.14
N MET A 52 -12.83 -4.85 4.07
CA MET A 52 -14.25 -5.13 3.81
C MET A 52 -14.79 -6.34 4.59
N GLY A 53 -13.96 -6.98 5.44
CA GLY A 53 -14.32 -8.12 6.26
C GLY A 53 -14.28 -9.47 5.53
N ILE A 54 -13.55 -9.56 4.40
CA ILE A 54 -13.36 -10.80 3.64
C ILE A 54 -11.95 -11.31 3.88
N GLN A 55 -11.80 -12.49 4.46
CA GLN A 55 -10.49 -13.05 4.76
C GLN A 55 -9.84 -13.66 3.51
N VAL A 56 -8.61 -13.24 3.19
CA VAL A 56 -7.86 -13.82 2.05
C VAL A 56 -6.93 -14.95 2.52
N CYS A 57 -7.13 -16.16 2.00
CA CYS A 57 -6.39 -17.38 2.38
C CYS A 57 -5.61 -17.97 1.18
N GLU A 58 -4.49 -18.66 1.43
CA GLU A 58 -3.76 -19.37 0.37
C GLU A 58 -4.49 -20.63 -0.11
N GLU A 59 -5.13 -21.36 0.81
CA GLU A 59 -5.95 -22.53 0.52
C GLU A 59 -7.38 -22.32 1.03
N THR A 60 -8.35 -22.96 0.38
CA THR A 60 -9.75 -22.94 0.83
C THR A 60 -9.83 -23.51 2.24
N PRO A 61 -10.26 -22.75 3.25
CA PRO A 61 -10.42 -23.27 4.60
C PRO A 61 -11.50 -24.35 4.62
N ASP A 62 -11.27 -25.44 5.36
CA ASP A 62 -12.26 -26.49 5.59
C ASP A 62 -13.51 -25.92 6.29
N ALA A 63 -14.67 -26.50 6.01
CA ALA A 63 -15.97 -26.03 6.52
C ALA A 63 -16.05 -25.91 8.05
N ASP A 64 -15.29 -26.74 8.78
CA ASP A 64 -15.20 -26.68 10.25
C ASP A 64 -14.46 -25.42 10.74
N THR A 65 -13.49 -24.89 9.98
CA THR A 65 -12.75 -23.67 10.33
C THR A 65 -13.60 -22.40 10.18
N LEU A 66 -14.50 -22.36 9.20
CA LEU A 66 -15.37 -21.20 8.94
C LEU A 66 -16.43 -21.01 10.02
N LEU A 67 -16.96 -22.11 10.56
CA LEU A 67 -17.94 -22.12 11.66
C LEU A 67 -17.40 -21.55 12.98
N MET A 68 -16.07 -21.53 13.18
CA MET A 68 -15.46 -20.97 14.38
C MET A 68 -15.23 -19.45 14.30
N THR A 69 -15.20 -18.88 13.10
CA THR A 69 -14.92 -17.45 12.88
C THR A 69 -16.19 -16.58 12.91
N GLU A 70 -17.36 -17.14 12.57
CA GLU A 70 -18.65 -16.43 12.63
C GLU A 70 -19.09 -16.03 14.06
N GLY A 71 -18.42 -16.54 15.09
CA GLY A 71 -18.76 -16.28 16.51
C GLY A 71 -18.30 -14.94 17.07
N ASP A 72 -17.46 -14.17 16.36
CA ASP A 72 -16.79 -12.96 16.89
C ASP A 72 -17.30 -11.63 16.31
N SER A 73 -18.32 -11.68 15.44
CA SER A 73 -18.81 -10.53 14.66
C SER A 73 -19.66 -9.50 15.45
N THR A 74 -19.41 -9.30 16.75
CA THR A 74 -20.15 -8.31 17.57
C THR A 74 -19.29 -7.23 18.25
N ALA A 75 -17.99 -7.19 17.96
CA ALA A 75 -17.17 -5.99 18.12
C ALA A 75 -16.69 -5.63 16.71
N ASP A 76 -16.82 -4.44 16.15
CA ASP A 76 -16.26 -3.21 16.70
C ASP A 76 -16.56 -2.06 15.70
N GLU A 77 -17.73 -1.44 15.80
CA GLU A 77 -18.11 -0.29 14.96
C GLU A 77 -17.23 0.95 15.25
N ALA A 78 -16.55 0.95 16.41
CA ALA A 78 -15.58 1.98 16.79
C ALA A 78 -14.21 1.77 16.15
N ALA A 79 -13.70 0.53 16.09
CA ALA A 79 -12.45 0.23 15.38
C ALA A 79 -12.59 0.43 13.86
N ALA A 80 -13.76 0.17 13.28
CA ALA A 80 -13.99 0.43 11.86
C ALA A 80 -13.88 1.93 11.50
N ALA A 81 -14.36 2.82 12.38
CA ALA A 81 -14.25 4.27 12.21
C ALA A 81 -12.81 4.77 12.38
N GLU A 82 -12.06 4.20 13.33
CA GLU A 82 -10.64 4.52 13.54
C GLU A 82 -9.76 4.01 12.40
N ALA A 83 -10.05 2.81 11.88
CA ALA A 83 -9.38 2.24 10.71
C ALA A 83 -9.64 3.06 9.44
N ALA A 84 -10.87 3.53 9.21
CA ALA A 84 -11.20 4.39 8.07
C ALA A 84 -10.48 5.74 8.13
N ALA A 85 -10.34 6.32 9.33
CA ALA A 85 -9.58 7.55 9.53
C ALA A 85 -8.07 7.36 9.30
N ALA A 86 -7.52 6.21 9.70
CA ALA A 86 -6.13 5.84 9.41
C ALA A 86 -5.91 5.60 7.90
N LEU A 87 -6.87 4.98 7.21
CA LEU A 87 -6.82 4.75 5.76
C LEU A 87 -6.79 6.08 4.98
N ALA A 88 -7.63 7.05 5.37
CA ALA A 88 -7.67 8.38 4.77
C ALA A 88 -6.35 9.15 4.95
N ALA A 89 -5.65 8.95 6.08
CA ALA A 89 -4.33 9.52 6.33
C ALA A 89 -3.22 8.83 5.50
N VAL A 90 -3.33 7.52 5.26
CA VAL A 90 -2.40 6.76 4.40
C VAL A 90 -2.60 7.10 2.92
N GLU A 91 -3.83 7.34 2.47
CA GLU A 91 -4.13 7.71 1.07
C GLU A 91 -3.51 9.07 0.69
N THR A 92 -3.34 9.99 1.66
CA THR A 92 -2.60 11.24 1.44
C THR A 92 -1.07 11.07 1.34
N ASP A 93 -0.53 9.93 1.74
CA ASP A 93 0.91 9.61 1.73
C ASP A 93 1.14 8.22 1.12
N ALA A 94 0.60 7.99 -0.08
CA ALA A 94 0.75 6.77 -0.88
C ALA A 94 2.20 6.38 -1.25
N GLY A 95 3.21 7.05 -0.66
CA GLY A 95 4.62 6.71 -0.79
C GLY A 95 5.29 6.27 0.53
N ARG A 96 4.53 6.11 1.62
CA ARG A 96 5.07 5.77 2.94
C ARG A 96 5.43 4.29 3.01
N THR A 97 6.68 4.00 2.71
CA THR A 97 7.29 2.69 2.94
C THR A 97 7.84 2.60 4.37
N THR A 98 7.72 1.44 5.01
CA THR A 98 8.37 1.13 6.30
C THR A 98 9.79 0.57 6.12
N ASP A 99 10.24 0.37 4.88
CA ASP A 99 11.60 -0.12 4.59
C ASP A 99 12.63 1.02 4.74
N PRO A 100 13.61 0.88 5.65
CA PRO A 100 14.65 1.90 5.86
C PRO A 100 15.46 2.23 4.61
N VAL A 101 15.69 1.26 3.73
CA VAL A 101 16.43 1.44 2.48
C VAL A 101 15.61 2.26 1.49
N ARG A 102 14.31 1.94 1.35
CA ARG A 102 13.41 2.66 0.44
C ARG A 102 13.12 4.07 0.97
N MET A 103 13.07 4.27 2.29
CA MET A 103 13.04 5.60 2.90
C MET A 103 14.27 6.42 2.51
N TYR A 104 15.47 5.84 2.66
CA TYR A 104 16.73 6.51 2.29
C TYR A 104 16.79 6.84 0.79
N MET A 105 16.43 5.90 -0.09
CA MET A 105 16.42 6.15 -1.53
C MET A 105 15.42 7.24 -1.95
N ARG A 106 14.24 7.27 -1.31
CA ARG A 106 13.24 8.33 -1.54
C ARG A 106 13.81 9.69 -1.13
N GLU A 107 14.40 9.78 0.05
CA GLU A 107 14.99 11.03 0.58
C GLU A 107 16.20 11.48 -0.26
N MET A 108 17.11 10.57 -0.61
CA MET A 108 18.22 10.86 -1.54
C MET A 108 17.74 11.35 -2.91
N GLY A 109 16.66 10.76 -3.44
CA GLY A 109 16.10 11.12 -4.75
C GLY A 109 15.40 12.49 -4.78
N THR A 110 15.11 13.10 -3.63
CA THR A 110 14.57 14.47 -3.58
C THR A 110 15.61 15.54 -3.91
N VAL A 111 16.90 15.22 -3.79
CA VAL A 111 18.00 16.14 -4.03
C VAL A 111 18.52 15.91 -5.44
N GLU A 112 18.47 16.95 -6.28
CA GLU A 112 18.99 16.89 -7.65
C GLU A 112 20.51 16.74 -7.66
N LEU A 113 21.02 16.07 -8.70
CA LEU A 113 22.46 15.95 -8.92
C LEU A 113 23.09 17.30 -9.22
N LEU A 114 24.25 17.55 -8.64
CA LEU A 114 25.00 18.78 -8.89
C LEU A 114 25.58 18.80 -10.30
N THR A 115 25.53 19.97 -10.91
CA THR A 115 26.34 20.25 -12.11
C THR A 115 27.75 20.64 -11.69
N ARG A 116 28.72 20.47 -12.59
CA ARG A 116 30.11 20.87 -12.36
C ARG A 116 30.24 22.32 -11.87
N GLU A 117 29.41 23.22 -12.39
CA GLU A 117 29.40 24.63 -11.97
C GLU A 117 28.83 24.80 -10.56
N GLY A 118 27.77 24.06 -10.21
CA GLY A 118 27.21 24.02 -8.86
C GLY A 118 28.21 23.53 -7.82
N GLU A 119 28.98 22.49 -8.15
CA GLU A 119 30.06 21.98 -7.29
C GLU A 119 31.12 23.06 -7.00
N ILE A 120 31.53 23.83 -8.01
CA ILE A 120 32.51 24.91 -7.86
C ILE A 120 31.99 26.03 -6.94
N VAL A 121 30.71 26.38 -7.05
CA VAL A 121 30.08 27.40 -6.20
C VAL A 121 30.04 26.94 -4.74
N ILE A 122 29.65 25.70 -4.50
CA ILE A 122 29.62 25.10 -3.16
C ILE A 122 31.03 25.07 -2.56
N ALA A 123 32.04 24.67 -3.35
CA ALA A 123 33.42 24.64 -2.91
C ALA A 123 33.94 26.02 -2.48
N LYS A 124 33.69 27.07 -3.29
CA LYS A 124 34.07 28.44 -2.95
C LYS A 124 33.39 28.93 -1.67
N ARG A 125 32.11 28.63 -1.49
CA ARG A 125 31.35 28.99 -0.28
C ARG A 125 31.90 28.30 0.98
N ILE A 126 32.33 27.04 0.85
CA ILE A 126 32.97 26.31 1.95
C ILE A 126 34.33 26.95 2.29
N GLU A 127 35.16 27.27 1.29
CA GLU A 127 36.45 27.93 1.52
C GLU A 127 36.31 29.30 2.20
N GLU A 128 35.32 30.09 1.80
CA GLU A 128 35.01 31.37 2.42
C GLU A 128 34.58 31.19 3.87
N GLY A 129 33.65 30.27 4.15
CA GLY A 129 33.23 29.97 5.52
C GLY A 129 34.37 29.47 6.41
N ILE A 130 35.30 28.66 5.87
CA ILE A 130 36.50 28.23 6.60
C ILE A 130 37.40 29.43 6.89
N ARG A 131 37.60 30.32 5.91
CA ARG A 131 38.43 31.52 6.06
C ARG A 131 37.88 32.45 7.13
N ASP A 132 36.56 32.64 7.17
CA ASP A 132 35.89 33.48 8.16
C ASP A 132 35.98 32.91 9.58
N VAL A 133 35.97 31.57 9.73
CA VAL A 133 36.16 30.92 11.03
C VAL A 133 37.62 30.94 11.49
N MET A 134 38.57 30.99 10.55
CA MET A 134 40.01 31.02 10.83
C MET A 134 40.61 32.43 10.97
N ALA A 135 39.87 33.47 10.61
CA ALA A 135 40.26 34.88 10.72
C ALA A 135 39.93 35.46 12.11
#